data_AF-A0A9Q9D924-F1
#
_entry.id   AF-A0A9Q9D924-F1
#
_cell.length_a   1.000
_cell.length_b   1.000
_cell.length_c   1.000
_cell.angle_alpha   90.00
_cell.angle_beta   90.00
_cell.angle_gamma   90.00
#
_symmetry.space_group_name_H-M   'P 1'
#
loop_
_entity.id
_entity.type
_entity.pdbx_description
1 polymer ?
#
loop_
_entity_poly.entity_id
_entity_poly.type
_entity_poly.pdbx_seq_one_letter_code
_entity_poly.pdbx_strand_id
1 'polypeptide(L)'
;MNSARWVPFSLLLAGSPIVSAHANPAPLNEARLVECMLEHTTSDEESVFKDVMVAALNDDSGALKVSLEQLSAVMMGLALEKCEVALSALATPQFQAAAGLYGQQVGEKLMQKAFEKLN
;
A
#
# COMPACT_ATOMS: atom_id res chain seq x y z
N MET A 1 -35.64 -69.68 -26.54
CA MET A 1 -34.43 -68.88 -26.75
C MET A 1 -34.84 -67.49 -27.16
N ASN A 2 -34.65 -66.49 -26.29
CA ASN A 2 -34.21 -65.14 -26.65
C ASN A 2 -33.98 -64.33 -25.37
N SER A 3 -32.75 -63.85 -25.26
CA SER A 3 -32.12 -63.30 -24.06
C SER A 3 -32.61 -61.91 -23.70
N ALA A 4 -32.61 -61.67 -22.39
CA ALA A 4 -32.64 -60.37 -21.76
C ALA A 4 -31.48 -59.46 -22.22
N ARG A 5 -31.72 -58.14 -22.28
CA ARG A 5 -30.71 -57.15 -21.89
C ARG A 5 -31.36 -55.83 -21.50
N TRP A 6 -31.57 -55.67 -20.20
CA TRP A 6 -31.86 -54.38 -19.58
C TRP A 6 -30.56 -53.59 -19.48
N VAL A 7 -30.57 -52.31 -19.86
CA VAL A 7 -29.45 -51.38 -19.64
C VAL A 7 -29.87 -50.43 -18.53
N PRO A 8 -29.27 -50.50 -17.31
CA PRO A 8 -29.40 -49.41 -16.37
C PRO A 8 -28.34 -48.37 -16.73
N PHE A 9 -28.77 -47.22 -17.24
CA PHE A 9 -27.92 -46.04 -17.34
C PHE A 9 -27.76 -45.44 -15.94
N SER A 10 -26.74 -45.90 -15.21
CA SER A 10 -26.30 -45.29 -13.96
C SER A 10 -25.70 -43.91 -14.25
N LEU A 11 -26.49 -42.86 -14.07
CA LEU A 11 -26.01 -41.49 -13.97
C LEU A 11 -25.28 -41.31 -12.64
N LEU A 12 -23.98 -41.57 -12.63
CA LEU A 12 -23.06 -41.09 -11.59
C LEU A 12 -22.93 -39.57 -11.74
N LEU A 13 -23.76 -38.84 -11.00
CA LEU A 13 -23.55 -37.41 -10.74
C LEU A 13 -22.29 -37.27 -9.88
N ALA A 14 -21.14 -37.12 -10.55
CA ALA A 14 -19.89 -36.70 -9.95
C ALA A 14 -20.06 -35.26 -9.45
N GLY A 15 -20.46 -35.10 -8.19
CA GLY A 15 -20.42 -33.83 -7.48
C GLY A 15 -18.97 -33.47 -7.21
N SER A 16 -18.36 -32.68 -8.09
CA SER A 16 -17.07 -32.04 -7.81
C SER A 16 -17.24 -31.09 -6.63
N PRO A 17 -16.48 -31.23 -5.53
CA PRO A 17 -16.47 -30.19 -4.51
C PRO A 17 -15.86 -28.94 -5.14
N ILE A 18 -16.65 -27.88 -5.27
CA ILE A 18 -16.14 -26.54 -5.58
C ILE A 18 -15.39 -26.11 -4.32
N VAL A 19 -14.12 -26.48 -4.22
CA VAL A 19 -13.21 -25.84 -3.28
C VAL A 19 -13.04 -24.42 -3.80
N SER A 20 -13.79 -23.47 -3.20
CA SER A 20 -13.49 -22.05 -3.37
C SER A 20 -12.13 -21.80 -2.73
N ALA A 21 -11.08 -21.87 -3.55
CA ALA A 21 -9.79 -21.33 -3.21
C ALA A 21 -9.99 -19.83 -3.02
N HIS A 22 -10.22 -19.42 -1.76
CA HIS A 22 -10.07 -18.04 -1.37
C HIS A 22 -8.59 -17.73 -1.56
N ALA A 23 -8.24 -17.16 -2.71
CA ALA A 23 -6.91 -16.66 -2.94
C ALA A 23 -6.65 -15.64 -1.83
N ASN A 24 -5.71 -15.95 -0.92
CA ASN A 24 -5.22 -14.94 0.00
C ASN A 24 -4.75 -13.76 -0.86
N PRO A 25 -5.16 -12.51 -0.54
CA PRO A 25 -4.66 -11.36 -1.27
C PRO A 25 -3.13 -11.42 -1.25
N ALA A 26 -2.53 -11.19 -2.42
CA ALA A 26 -1.08 -11.22 -2.54
C ALA A 26 -0.47 -10.27 -1.49
N PRO A 27 0.62 -10.69 -0.82
CA PRO A 27 1.26 -9.85 0.17
C PRO A 27 1.66 -8.50 -0.45
N LEU A 28 1.50 -7.43 0.32
CA LEU A 28 1.87 -6.07 -0.09
C LEU A 28 3.35 -6.05 -0.52
N ASN A 29 3.63 -5.60 -1.74
CA ASN A 29 4.98 -5.42 -2.24
C ASN A 29 5.48 -4.03 -1.83
N GLU A 30 6.36 -3.98 -0.83
CA GLU A 30 6.89 -2.75 -0.25
C GLU A 30 7.57 -1.84 -1.29
N ALA A 31 8.45 -2.41 -2.12
CA ALA A 31 9.19 -1.64 -3.12
C ALA A 31 8.26 -0.99 -4.16
N ARG A 32 7.26 -1.74 -4.63
CA ARG A 32 6.26 -1.22 -5.57
C ARG A 32 5.38 -0.15 -4.94
N LEU A 33 5.05 -0.30 -3.65
CA LEU A 33 4.28 0.72 -2.95
C LEU A 33 5.09 2.03 -2.82
N VAL A 34 6.35 1.95 -2.41
CA VAL A 34 7.23 3.12 -2.29
C VAL A 34 7.36 3.84 -3.64
N GLU A 35 7.63 3.09 -4.71
CA GLU A 35 7.74 3.63 -6.07
C GLU A 35 6.44 4.34 -6.49
N CYS A 36 5.29 3.70 -6.31
CA CYS A 36 4.00 4.30 -6.62
C CYS A 36 3.72 5.58 -5.80
N MET A 37 3.98 5.55 -4.49
CA MET A 37 3.77 6.72 -3.64
C MET A 37 4.66 7.88 -4.07
N LEU A 38 5.91 7.62 -4.45
CA LEU A 38 6.82 8.65 -4.97
C LEU A 38 6.35 9.22 -6.30
N GLU A 39 5.89 8.38 -7.23
CA GLU A 39 5.37 8.82 -8.54
C GLU A 39 4.17 9.77 -8.38
N HIS A 40 3.34 9.53 -7.36
CA HIS A 40 2.16 10.34 -7.07
C HIS A 40 2.39 11.48 -6.07
N THR A 41 3.60 11.64 -5.53
CA THR A 41 3.92 12.74 -4.62
C THR A 41 4.09 14.04 -5.41
N THR A 42 3.23 15.03 -5.13
CA THR A 42 3.29 16.36 -5.76
C THR A 42 3.96 17.38 -4.84
N SER A 43 3.98 18.65 -5.28
CA SER A 43 4.48 19.75 -4.45
C SER A 43 3.66 19.96 -3.17
N ASP A 44 2.38 19.62 -3.18
CA ASP A 44 1.50 19.80 -2.03
C ASP A 44 1.82 18.77 -0.95
N GLU A 45 1.99 17.49 -1.30
CA GLU A 45 2.46 16.47 -0.37
C GLU A 45 3.88 16.77 0.12
N GLU A 46 4.79 17.20 -0.77
CA GLU A 46 6.13 17.65 -0.38
C GLU A 46 6.11 18.81 0.63
N SER A 47 5.07 19.66 0.63
CA SER A 47 4.97 20.75 1.60
C SER A 47 4.72 20.24 3.02
N VAL A 48 3.87 19.22 3.18
CA VAL A 48 3.61 18.56 4.46
C VAL A 48 4.88 17.91 5.02
N PHE A 49 5.70 17.30 4.15
CA PHE A 49 7.00 16.77 4.54
C PHE A 49 7.95 17.87 5.06
N LYS A 50 7.98 19.04 4.41
CA LYS A 50 8.80 20.17 4.86
C LYS A 50 8.33 20.67 6.22
N ASP A 51 7.03 20.72 6.46
CA ASP A 51 6.48 21.16 7.75
C ASP A 51 6.91 20.24 8.89
N VAL A 52 6.91 18.91 8.66
CA VAL A 52 7.47 17.93 9.61
C VAL A 52 8.96 18.21 9.88
N MET A 53 9.75 18.40 8.82
CA MET A 53 11.19 18.65 8.95
C MET A 53 11.47 19.95 9.71
N VAL A 54 10.77 21.04 9.38
CA VAL A 54 10.92 22.34 10.03
C VAL A 54 10.51 22.27 11.50
N ALA A 55 9.38 21.62 11.81
CA ALA A 55 8.92 21.46 13.19
C ALA A 55 9.91 20.63 14.01
N ALA A 56 10.43 19.53 13.44
CA ALA A 56 11.43 18.70 14.09
C ALA A 56 12.75 19.44 14.34
N LEU A 57 13.24 20.20 13.37
CA LEU A 57 14.49 20.98 13.49
C LEU A 57 14.38 22.14 14.48
N ASN A 58 13.17 22.66 14.71
CA ASN A 58 12.91 23.73 15.68
C ASN A 58 12.55 23.23 17.07
N ASP A 59 12.57 21.90 17.31
CA ASP A 59 12.10 21.27 18.56
C ASP A 59 10.65 21.67 18.94
N ASP A 60 9.82 22.05 17.96
CA ASP A 60 8.43 22.46 18.16
C ASP A 60 7.54 21.22 18.21
N SER A 61 7.42 20.62 19.40
CA SER A 61 6.58 19.43 19.62
C SER A 61 5.11 19.62 19.26
N GLY A 62 4.58 20.85 19.34
CA GLY A 62 3.19 21.16 19.02
C GLY A 62 2.96 21.13 17.50
N ALA A 63 3.80 21.86 16.76
CA ALA A 63 3.78 21.84 15.30
C ALA A 63 4.11 20.44 14.75
N LEU A 64 5.08 19.75 15.37
CA LEU A 64 5.51 18.43 14.94
C LEU A 64 4.35 17.44 15.00
N LYS A 65 3.59 17.41 16.11
CA LYS A 65 2.41 16.55 16.22
C LYS A 65 1.41 16.80 15.10
N VAL A 66 1.06 18.07 14.85
CA VAL A 66 0.10 18.45 13.81
C VAL A 66 0.58 18.02 12.42
N SER A 67 1.85 18.29 12.12
CA SER A 67 2.44 17.93 10.83
C SER A 67 2.54 16.42 10.63
N LEU A 68 2.77 15.63 11.69
CA LEU A 68 2.80 14.17 11.62
C LEU A 68 1.40 13.59 11.37
N GLU A 69 0.35 14.16 11.98
CA GLU A 69 -1.04 13.78 11.69
C GLU A 69 -1.39 14.04 10.21
N GLN A 70 -0.99 15.19 9.68
CA GLN A 70 -1.17 15.52 8.27
C GLN A 70 -0.37 14.60 7.36
N LEU A 71 0.88 14.32 7.70
CA LEU A 71 1.74 13.40 6.95
C LEU A 71 1.13 11.99 6.91
N SER A 72 0.58 11.52 8.03
CA SER A 72 -0.13 10.24 8.08
C SER A 72 -1.32 10.23 7.13
N ALA A 73 -2.11 11.31 7.06
CA ALA A 73 -3.23 11.42 6.14
C ALA A 73 -2.77 11.41 4.67
N VAL A 74 -1.69 12.13 4.35
CA VAL A 74 -1.07 12.10 3.01
C VAL A 74 -0.64 10.68 2.62
N MET A 75 0.10 10.00 3.49
CA MET A 75 0.58 8.64 3.21
C MET A 75 -0.58 7.65 3.02
N MET A 76 -1.63 7.76 3.83
CA MET A 76 -2.84 6.94 3.68
C MET A 76 -3.59 7.26 2.38
N GLY A 77 -3.76 8.54 2.04
CA GLY A 77 -4.42 8.96 0.81
C GLY A 77 -3.69 8.46 -0.44
N LEU A 78 -2.36 8.63 -0.49
CA LEU A 78 -1.53 8.09 -1.56
C LEU A 78 -1.67 6.56 -1.66
N ALA A 79 -1.57 5.86 -0.53
CA ALA A 79 -1.66 4.40 -0.52
C ALA A 79 -3.03 3.89 -1.00
N LEU A 80 -4.12 4.42 -0.44
CA LEU A 80 -5.48 3.93 -0.71
C LEU A 80 -6.01 4.39 -2.08
N GLU A 81 -5.77 5.64 -2.44
CA GLU A 81 -6.44 6.27 -3.59
C GLU A 81 -5.58 6.28 -4.85
N LYS A 82 -4.24 6.26 -4.71
CA LYS A 82 -3.32 6.31 -5.85
C LYS A 82 -2.63 4.97 -6.10
N CYS A 83 -2.31 4.25 -5.04
CA CYS A 83 -1.57 2.99 -5.12
C CYS A 83 -2.43 1.74 -4.87
N GLU A 84 -3.76 1.90 -4.81
CA GLU A 84 -4.74 0.82 -4.71
C GLU A 84 -4.48 -0.17 -3.55
N VAL A 85 -3.87 0.32 -2.47
CA VAL A 85 -3.63 -0.47 -1.27
C VAL A 85 -4.96 -0.72 -0.58
N ALA A 86 -5.23 -1.97 -0.21
CA ALA A 86 -6.41 -2.30 0.58
C ALA A 86 -6.33 -1.67 1.99
N LEU A 87 -7.45 -1.20 2.53
CA LEU A 87 -7.51 -0.61 3.87
C LEU A 87 -6.95 -1.54 4.96
N SER A 88 -7.19 -2.85 4.84
CA SER A 88 -6.67 -3.87 5.75
C SER A 88 -5.13 -3.99 5.73
N ALA A 89 -4.49 -3.61 4.62
CA ALA A 89 -3.04 -3.67 4.48
C ALA A 89 -2.33 -2.52 5.22
N LEU A 90 -3.02 -1.41 5.56
CA LEU A 90 -2.41 -0.28 6.26
C LEU A 90 -1.91 -0.62 7.67
N ALA A 91 -2.52 -1.62 8.31
CA ALA A 91 -2.13 -2.09 9.64
C ALA A 91 -0.98 -3.11 9.59
N THR A 92 -0.47 -3.46 8.40
CA THR A 92 0.56 -4.48 8.26
C THR A 92 1.96 -3.92 8.50
N PRO A 93 2.90 -4.74 9.00
CA PRO A 93 4.30 -4.34 9.11
C PRO A 93 4.93 -3.93 7.77
N GLN A 94 4.48 -4.54 6.67
CA GLN A 94 4.94 -4.21 5.32
C GLN A 94 4.58 -2.78 4.95
N PHE A 95 3.35 -2.34 5.28
CA PHE A 95 2.95 -0.96 5.04
C PHE A 95 3.78 0.01 5.88
N GLN A 96 4.04 -0.31 7.16
CA GLN A 96 4.88 0.51 8.02
C GLN A 96 6.32 0.65 7.50
N ALA A 97 6.90 -0.46 7.02
CA ALA A 97 8.22 -0.45 6.40
C ALA A 97 8.24 0.40 5.12
N ALA A 98 7.24 0.24 4.25
CA ALA A 98 7.10 1.05 3.04
C ALA A 98 6.91 2.53 3.35
N ALA A 99 6.06 2.89 4.31
CA ALA A 99 5.84 4.27 4.75
C ALA A 99 7.13 4.91 5.29
N GLY A 100 7.93 4.16 6.05
CA GLY A 100 9.25 4.61 6.53
C GLY A 100 10.23 4.88 5.38
N LEU A 101 10.34 3.94 4.44
CA LEU A 101 11.21 4.09 3.26
C LEU A 101 10.76 5.24 2.35
N TYR A 102 9.46 5.37 2.12
CA TYR A 102 8.87 6.48 1.38
C TYR A 102 9.22 7.82 2.02
N GLY A 103 9.03 7.95 3.34
CA GLY A 103 9.36 9.18 4.05
C GLY A 103 10.84 9.54 4.01
N GLN A 104 11.72 8.54 4.11
CA GLN A 104 13.16 8.73 3.92
C GLN A 104 13.48 9.27 2.52
N GLN A 105 12.96 8.64 1.46
CA GLN A 105 13.26 9.03 0.07
C GLN A 105 12.74 10.42 -0.27
N VAL A 106 11.56 10.80 0.22
CA VAL A 106 11.05 12.18 0.07
C VAL A 106 11.94 13.16 0.84
N GLY A 107 12.34 12.84 2.07
CA GLY A 107 13.26 13.67 2.85
C GLY A 107 14.60 13.90 2.16
N GLU A 108 15.22 12.84 1.61
CA GLU A 108 16.45 12.91 0.84
C GLU A 108 16.30 13.81 -0.41
N LYS A 109 15.21 13.61 -1.17
CA LYS A 109 14.87 14.46 -2.33
C LYS A 109 14.75 15.93 -1.95
N LEU A 110 14.08 16.24 -0.84
CA LEU A 110 13.89 17.61 -0.35
C LEU A 110 15.21 18.25 0.07
N MET A 111 16.07 17.51 0.76
CA MET A 111 17.41 17.97 1.13
C MET A 111 18.28 18.22 -0.10
N GLN A 112 18.25 17.31 -1.07
CA GLN A 112 18.97 17.50 -2.34
C GLN A 112 18.51 18.78 -3.06
N LYS A 113 17.19 18.99 -3.22
CA LYS A 113 16.63 20.22 -3.79
C LYS A 113 17.07 21.49 -3.04
N ALA A 114 17.27 21.40 -1.73
CA ALA A 114 17.76 22.53 -0.94
C ALA A 114 19.24 22.82 -1.24
N PHE A 115 20.09 21.79 -1.30
CA PHE A 115 21.51 21.94 -1.64
C PHE A 115 21.73 22.43 -3.07
N GLU A 116 20.90 22.02 -4.02
CA GLU A 116 20.96 22.48 -5.41
C GLU A 116 20.79 24.01 -5.54
N LYS A 117 20.15 24.68 -4.58
CA LYS A 117 19.99 26.15 -4.56
C LYS A 117 21.20 26.92 -4.05
N LEU A 118 22.21 26.23 -3.52
CA LEU A 118 23.46 26.86 -3.07
C LEU A 118 24.46 27.07 -4.21
N ASN A 119 24.20 26.45 -5.36
CA ASN A 119 24.98 26.56 -6.59
C ASN A 119 24.30 27.50 -7.59
#